data_AF-A0A8H7AA59-F1
#
_entry.id   AF-A0A8H7AA59-F1
#
_cell.length_a   1.000
_cell.length_b   1.000
_cell.length_c   1.000
_cell.angle_alpha   90.00
_cell.angle_beta   90.00
_cell.angle_gamma   90.00
#
_symmetry.space_group_name_H-M   'P 1'
#
loop_
_entity.id
_entity.type
_entity.pdbx_description
1 polymer ?
#
loop_
_entity_poly.entity_id
_entity_poly.type
_entity_poly.pdbx_seq_one_letter_code
_entity_poly.pdbx_strand_id
1 'polypeptide(L)'
;MMPIPKFSIPVELQGQLRYVEASNTRSDDEIFKSLTQYTSVTSEKNIWAFWDSGFRNVPAWCQRNVLNWVRLCSPSWTVRVLDSVSKSPKLRLEIRTY
;
A
#
# COMPACT_ATOMS: atom_id res chain seq x y z
N MET A 1 -12.14 10.06 27.41
CA MET A 1 -13.27 9.13 27.26
C MET A 1 -13.08 8.41 25.93
N MET A 2 -12.95 7.08 25.94
CA MET A 2 -12.83 6.31 24.69
C MET A 2 -14.19 6.33 23.95
N PRO A 3 -14.22 6.51 22.63
CA PRO A 3 -15.48 6.50 21.88
C PRO A 3 -16.14 5.12 21.99
N ILE A 4 -17.40 5.11 22.40
CA ILE A 4 -18.20 3.88 22.48
C ILE A 4 -18.44 3.40 21.04
N PRO A 5 -18.03 2.17 20.66
CA PRO A 5 -18.21 1.68 19.31
C PRO A 5 -19.70 1.65 18.94
N LYS A 6 -20.08 2.27 17.82
CA LYS A 6 -21.46 2.30 17.31
C LYS A 6 -21.96 0.91 16.87
N PHE A 7 -21.04 -0.04 16.70
CA PHE A 7 -21.31 -1.40 16.27
C PHE A 7 -20.68 -2.38 17.26
N SER A 8 -21.48 -3.33 17.73
CA SER A 8 -21.04 -4.46 18.52
C SER A 8 -20.53 -5.57 17.60
N ILE A 9 -19.36 -6.11 17.92
CA ILE A 9 -18.78 -7.25 17.20
C ILE A 9 -19.55 -8.52 17.62
N PRO A 10 -20.05 -9.35 16.69
CA PRO A 10 -20.66 -10.65 17.00
C PRO A 10 -19.75 -11.52 17.86
N VAL A 11 -20.30 -12.17 18.90
CA VAL A 11 -19.52 -12.92 19.91
C VAL A 11 -18.64 -13.99 19.28
N GLU A 12 -19.10 -14.60 18.20
CA GLU A 12 -18.43 -15.67 17.47
C GLU A 12 -17.15 -15.17 16.74
N LEU A 13 -17.11 -13.86 16.44
CA LEU A 13 -16.00 -13.20 15.74
C LEU A 13 -15.06 -12.46 16.70
N GLN A 14 -15.45 -12.20 17.94
CA GLN A 14 -14.64 -11.46 18.90
C GLN A 14 -13.28 -12.12 19.14
N GLY A 15 -13.23 -13.45 19.21
CA GLY A 15 -11.97 -14.21 19.37
C GLY A 15 -11.12 -14.29 18.10
N GLN A 16 -11.67 -13.95 16.93
CA GLN A 16 -10.98 -14.02 15.62
C GLN A 16 -10.38 -12.67 15.21
N LEU A 17 -10.82 -11.58 15.83
CA LEU A 17 -10.32 -10.25 15.53
C LEU A 17 -9.11 -9.95 16.40
N ARG A 18 -8.00 -9.62 15.75
CA ARG A 18 -6.82 -9.07 16.40
C ARG A 18 -6.66 -7.62 15.97
N TYR A 19 -6.57 -6.73 16.94
CA TYR A 19 -6.16 -5.36 16.65
C TYR A 19 -4.71 -5.34 16.16
N VAL A 20 -4.46 -4.60 15.08
CA VAL A 20 -3.13 -4.43 14.49
C VAL A 20 -2.82 -2.95 14.46
N GLU A 21 -1.84 -2.54 15.26
CA GLU A 21 -1.28 -1.20 15.19
C GLU A 21 -0.62 -0.97 13.83
N ALA A 22 -0.79 0.22 13.27
CA ALA A 22 -0.09 0.61 12.05
C ALA A 22 1.41 0.72 12.35
N SER A 23 2.22 -0.12 11.70
CA SER A 23 3.66 -0.17 11.93
C SER A 23 4.41 0.98 11.23
N ASN A 24 3.78 1.62 10.25
CA ASN A 24 4.40 2.69 9.46
C ASN A 24 3.96 4.08 9.95
N THR A 25 4.90 4.82 10.53
CA THR A 25 4.70 6.18 11.07
C THR A 25 4.92 7.31 10.08
N ARG A 26 5.34 7.00 8.84
CA ARG A 26 5.55 8.02 7.78
C ARG A 26 4.27 8.79 7.49
N SER A 27 4.43 10.04 7.09
CA SER A 27 3.33 10.85 6.54
C SER A 27 2.81 10.27 5.21
N ASP A 28 1.59 10.64 4.85
CA ASP A 28 1.01 10.22 3.57
C ASP A 28 1.87 10.69 2.38
N ASP A 29 2.43 11.90 2.45
CA ASP A 29 3.30 12.45 1.40
C ASP A 29 4.61 11.67 1.23
N GLU A 30 5.23 11.23 2.34
CA GLU A 30 6.44 10.40 2.29
C GLU A 30 6.16 9.03 1.69
N ILE A 31 5.05 8.40 2.10
CA ILE A 31 4.63 7.11 1.53
C ILE A 31 4.33 7.29 0.04
N PHE A 32 3.56 8.32 -0.31
CA PHE A 32 3.20 8.64 -1.68
C PHE A 32 4.45 8.84 -2.54
N LYS A 33 5.42 9.63 -2.06
CA LYS A 33 6.71 9.83 -2.73
C LYS A 33 7.42 8.50 -2.98
N SER A 34 7.49 7.63 -1.96
CA SER A 34 8.12 6.30 -2.10
C SER A 34 7.41 5.41 -3.13
N LEU A 35 6.07 5.42 -3.17
CA LEU A 35 5.28 4.68 -4.15
C LEU A 35 5.43 5.22 -5.58
N THR A 36 5.82 6.49 -5.73
CA THR A 36 6.07 7.12 -7.03
C THR A 36 7.50 6.96 -7.55
N GLN A 37 8.42 6.46 -6.72
CA GLN A 37 9.81 6.25 -7.08
C GLN A 37 10.05 4.81 -7.52
N TYR A 38 11.05 4.62 -8.39
CA TYR A 38 11.55 3.28 -8.69
C TYR A 38 12.25 2.69 -7.46
N THR A 39 12.04 1.40 -7.22
CA THR A 39 12.76 0.63 -6.21
C THR A 39 12.96 -0.77 -6.76
N SER A 40 14.18 -1.32 -6.65
CA SER A 40 14.46 -2.69 -7.11
C SER A 40 13.65 -3.73 -6.34
N VAL A 41 13.38 -4.89 -6.96
CA VAL A 41 12.71 -6.02 -6.31
C VAL A 41 13.77 -6.88 -5.62
N THR A 42 13.75 -6.93 -4.29
CA THR A 42 14.75 -7.62 -3.46
C THR A 42 14.20 -8.80 -2.67
N SER A 43 12.88 -9.02 -2.72
CA SER A 43 12.16 -10.08 -2.00
C SER A 43 10.94 -10.48 -2.80
N GLU A 44 10.38 -11.66 -2.52
CA GLU A 44 9.11 -12.13 -3.09
C GLU A 44 7.88 -11.47 -2.43
N LYS A 45 8.01 -10.97 -1.19
CA LYS A 45 6.91 -10.34 -0.44
C LYS A 45 6.55 -8.96 -0.97
N ASN A 46 5.80 -8.94 -2.06
CA ASN A 46 5.34 -7.71 -2.71
C ASN A 46 3.82 -7.70 -2.85
N ILE A 47 3.25 -6.51 -2.66
CA ILE A 47 1.87 -6.21 -3.03
C ILE A 47 1.93 -5.31 -4.25
N TRP A 48 1.38 -5.78 -5.37
CA TRP A 48 1.41 -5.07 -6.63
C TRP A 48 0.08 -4.41 -6.93
N ALA A 49 0.14 -3.20 -7.45
CA ALA A 49 -1.01 -2.47 -7.95
C ALA A 49 -0.65 -1.76 -9.25
N PHE A 50 -1.62 -1.55 -10.13
CA PHE A 50 -1.41 -0.96 -11.44
C PHE A 50 -2.47 0.09 -11.75
N TRP A 51 -2.03 1.22 -12.29
CA TRP A 51 -2.92 2.23 -12.88
C TRP A 51 -2.30 2.80 -14.16
N ASP A 52 -3.06 2.76 -15.24
CA ASP A 52 -2.65 3.20 -16.58
C ASP A 52 -2.13 4.65 -16.63
N SER A 53 -2.80 5.54 -15.92
CA SER A 53 -2.55 6.99 -15.90
C SER A 53 -1.61 7.45 -14.77
N GLY A 54 -1.05 6.53 -13.99
CA GLY A 54 -0.13 6.85 -12.89
C GLY A 54 -0.83 7.17 -11.58
N PHE A 55 -0.14 6.91 -10.46
CA PHE A 55 -0.74 6.93 -9.11
C PHE A 55 -1.34 8.29 -8.69
N ARG A 56 -0.80 9.40 -9.20
CA ARG A 56 -1.31 10.76 -8.93
C ARG A 56 -2.69 11.02 -9.53
N ASN A 57 -3.02 10.36 -10.62
CA ASN A 57 -4.27 10.59 -11.37
C ASN A 57 -5.41 9.67 -10.92
N VAL A 58 -5.13 8.74 -10.00
CA VAL A 58 -6.11 7.80 -9.48
C VAL A 58 -7.02 8.50 -8.47
N PRO A 59 -8.31 8.17 -8.37
CA PRO A 59 -9.19 8.72 -7.34
C PRO A 59 -8.60 8.66 -5.92
N ALA A 60 -8.84 9.71 -5.12
CA ALA A 60 -8.27 9.85 -3.77
C ALA A 60 -8.57 8.67 -2.84
N TRP A 61 -9.71 7.99 -3.01
CA TRP A 61 -10.05 6.80 -2.23
C TRP A 61 -9.17 5.60 -2.58
N CYS A 62 -8.76 5.43 -3.85
CA CYS A 62 -7.79 4.41 -4.24
C CYS A 62 -6.41 4.73 -3.65
N GLN A 63 -6.00 6.01 -3.71
CA GLN A 63 -4.72 6.44 -3.15
C GLN A 63 -4.67 6.09 -1.66
N ARG A 64 -5.72 6.44 -0.90
CA ARG A 64 -5.87 6.08 0.52
C ARG A 64 -5.79 4.58 0.78
N ASN A 65 -6.40 3.74 -0.07
CA ASN A 65 -6.32 2.29 0.09
C ASN A 65 -4.88 1.78 -0.04
N VAL A 66 -4.12 2.25 -1.02
CA VAL A 66 -2.71 1.87 -1.22
C VAL A 66 -1.84 2.38 -0.06
N LEU A 67 -2.08 3.61 0.41
CA LEU A 67 -1.38 4.16 1.59
C LEU A 67 -1.64 3.28 2.83
N ASN A 68 -2.88 2.81 3.03
CA ASN A 68 -3.22 1.90 4.12
C ASN A 68 -2.52 0.55 4.01
N TRP A 69 -2.36 -0.02 2.80
CA TRP A 69 -1.57 -1.24 2.63
C TRP A 69 -0.13 -1.05 3.08
N VAL A 70 0.48 0.12 2.78
CA VAL A 70 1.82 0.43 3.28
C VAL A 70 1.85 0.49 4.80
N ARG A 71 0.83 1.06 5.45
CA ARG A 71 0.76 1.17 6.90
C ARG A 71 0.57 -0.16 7.62
N LEU A 72 -0.20 -1.07 7.03
CA LEU A 72 -0.58 -2.34 7.65
C LEU A 72 0.38 -3.49 7.33
N CYS A 73 0.99 -3.49 6.14
CA CYS A 73 1.78 -4.62 5.67
C CYS A 73 3.30 -4.39 5.81
N SER A 74 3.74 -3.15 6.04
CA SER A 74 5.13 -2.82 6.34
C SER A 74 5.56 -3.36 7.72
N PRO A 75 6.85 -3.64 7.96
CA PRO A 75 7.95 -3.69 6.98
C PRO A 75 8.03 -5.03 6.22
N SER A 76 7.20 -6.01 6.58
CA SER A 76 7.31 -7.37 6.03
C SER A 76 6.91 -7.52 4.55
N TRP A 77 6.10 -6.60 4.03
CA TRP A 77 5.71 -6.53 2.62
C TRP A 77 6.10 -5.18 2.00
N THR A 78 6.50 -5.22 0.73
CA THR A 78 6.74 -4.02 -0.08
C THR A 78 5.56 -3.75 -1.01
N VAL A 79 4.90 -2.61 -0.86
CA VAL A 79 3.84 -2.18 -1.78
C VAL A 79 4.45 -1.47 -3.00
N ARG A 80 4.03 -1.86 -4.20
CA ARG A 80 4.58 -1.36 -5.47
C ARG A 80 3.43 -0.97 -6.39
N VAL A 81 3.51 0.25 -6.91
CA VAL A 81 2.53 0.77 -7.86
C VAL A 81 3.19 0.87 -9.23
N LEU A 82 2.63 0.21 -10.23
CA LEU A 82 3.03 0.26 -11.63
C LEU A 82 2.11 1.20 -12.41
N ASP A 83 2.61 1.74 -13.52
CA ASP A 83 1.83 2.56 -14.44
C ASP A 83 2.36 2.46 -15.87
N SER A 84 1.56 2.93 -16.84
CA SER A 84 1.91 2.98 -18.27
C SER A 84 2.28 4.39 -18.75
N VAL A 85 2.52 5.33 -17.83
CA VAL A 85 2.85 6.71 -18.20
C VAL A 85 4.23 6.73 -18.86
N SER A 86 4.31 7.29 -20.07
CA SER A 86 5.58 7.40 -20.79
C SER A 86 6.60 8.18 -19.96
N LYS A 87 7.85 7.69 -19.91
CA LYS A 87 8.94 8.23 -19.07
C LYS A 87 8.70 8.13 -17.55
N SER A 88 7.69 7.40 -17.09
CA SER A 88 7.57 7.07 -15.67
C SER A 88 8.76 6.24 -15.23
N PRO A 89 9.37 6.54 -14.06
CA PRO A 89 10.47 5.75 -13.52
C PRO A 89 10.04 4.30 -13.19
N LYS A 90 8.74 4.01 -13.13
CA LYS A 90 8.20 2.72 -12.67
C LYS A 90 8.09 1.64 -13.74
N LEU A 91 8.08 2.03 -15.02
CA LEU A 91 7.92 1.10 -16.14
C LEU A 91 9.20 0.26 -16.41
N ARG A 92 10.27 0.44 -15.64
CA ARG A 92 11.50 -0.34 -15.83
C ARG A 92 11.43 -1.68 -15.09
N LEU A 93 10.57 -2.57 -15.58
CA LEU A 93 10.79 -4.00 -15.39
C LEU A 93 11.96 -4.37 -16.29
N GLU A 94 13.17 -4.37 -15.74
CA GLU A 94 14.28 -5.08 -16.38
C GLU A 94 13.96 -6.56 -16.31
N ILE A 95 13.23 -7.05 -17.31
CA ILE A 95 13.12 -8.47 -17.55
C ILE A 95 14.54 -8.93 -17.86
N ARG A 96 15.22 -9.47 -16.85
CA ARG A 96 16.40 -10.29 -17.09
C ARG A 96 15.90 -11.56 -17.74
N THR A 97 15.91 -11.59 -19.07
CA THR A 97 15.83 -12.81 -19.84
C THR A 97 17.03 -13.67 -19.42
N TYR A 98 16.74 -14.85 -18.88
CA TYR A 98 17.73 -15.91 -18.67
C TYR A 98 18.11 -16.53 -20.01
#